data_AF-A0A519SU22-F1
#
_entry.id   AF-A0A519SU22-F1
#
_cell.length_a   1.000
_cell.length_b   1.000
_cell.length_c   1.000
_cell.angle_alpha   90.00
_cell.angle_beta   90.00
_cell.angle_gamma   90.00
#
_symmetry.space_group_name_H-M   'P 1'
#
loop_
_entity.id
_entity.type
_entity.pdbx_description
1 polymer ?
#
loop_
_entity_poly.entity_id
_entity_poly.type
_entity_poly.pdbx_seq_one_letter_code
_entity_poly.pdbx_strand_id
1 'polypeptide(L)'
;MPRILIIDDEKAIRHTLKEILEFESYTVDQAEDGPAGLDLLIQQKYDVVLCDIKMPKMDGMEVLERAQKLAPDAAFIMVSAHGNIEMAVDATKKGAFDFLPKPPDLNRLLVTVRNALDRSKLVTETKTLKKKLATAGKIGSEMIGTSTTLGAVRKAIEKVAPTDARVLITGPNGAGIGGGHLFDGLAHGAQ
;
A
#
# COMPACT_ATOMS: atom_id res chain seq x y z
N MET A 1 -12.50 11.61 -4.95
CA MET A 1 -11.95 11.60 -6.31
C MET A 1 -10.53 11.10 -6.23
N PRO A 2 -10.06 10.23 -7.13
CA PRO A 2 -8.65 9.89 -7.20
C PRO A 2 -7.80 11.12 -7.49
N ARG A 3 -6.67 11.23 -6.81
CA ARG A 3 -5.74 12.35 -6.93
C ARG A 3 -4.40 11.89 -7.46
N ILE A 4 -3.95 12.55 -8.52
CA ILE A 4 -2.74 12.20 -9.25
C ILE A 4 -1.75 13.35 -9.13
N LEU A 5 -0.49 13.04 -8.84
CA LEU A 5 0.61 13.99 -8.89
C LEU A 5 1.46 13.73 -10.13
N ILE A 6 1.76 14.78 -10.89
CA ILE A 6 2.71 14.73 -12.01
C ILE A 6 3.99 15.45 -11.59
N ILE A 7 5.12 14.77 -11.66
CA ILE A 7 6.46 15.32 -11.37
C ILE A 7 7.29 15.19 -12.64
N ASP A 8 7.61 16.31 -13.28
CA ASP A 8 8.33 16.35 -14.55
C ASP A 8 8.90 17.76 -14.70
N ASP A 9 10.10 17.96 -15.24
CA ASP A 9 10.66 19.30 -15.44
C ASP A 9 10.13 19.98 -16.71
N GLU A 10 9.63 19.20 -17.67
CA GLU A 10 9.08 19.71 -18.92
C GLU A 10 7.64 20.23 -18.74
N LYS A 11 7.50 21.56 -18.71
CA LYS A 11 6.18 22.22 -18.54
C LYS A 11 5.13 21.77 -19.57
N ALA A 12 5.54 21.56 -20.83
CA ALA A 12 4.64 21.12 -21.88
C ALA A 12 4.07 19.72 -21.60
N ILE A 13 4.92 18.77 -21.20
CA ILE A 13 4.51 17.41 -20.84
C ILE A 13 3.58 17.42 -19.63
N ARG A 14 3.92 18.18 -18.58
CA ARG A 14 3.04 18.33 -17.40
C ARG A 14 1.65 18.84 -17.77
N HIS A 15 1.58 19.84 -18.65
CA HIS A 15 0.32 20.42 -19.08
C HIS A 15 -0.53 19.42 -19.86
N THR A 16 0.06 18.75 -20.86
CA THR A 16 -0.65 17.76 -21.68
C THR A 16 -1.15 16.58 -20.85
N LEU A 17 -0.32 16.04 -19.95
CA LEU A 17 -0.74 14.96 -19.06
C LEU A 17 -1.86 15.41 -18.11
N LYS A 18 -1.81 16.64 -17.60
CA LYS A 18 -2.87 17.20 -16.76
C LYS A 18 -4.19 17.29 -17.51
N GLU A 19 -4.20 17.86 -18.72
CA GLU A 19 -5.42 18.00 -19.54
C GLU A 19 -6.06 16.63 -19.83
N ILE A 20 -5.23 15.64 -20.19
CA ILE A 20 -5.69 14.28 -20.45
C ILE A 20 -6.36 13.68 -19.21
N LEU A 21 -5.72 13.79 -18.04
CA LEU A 21 -6.21 13.16 -16.82
C LEU A 21 -7.40 13.91 -16.20
N GLU A 22 -7.45 15.24 -16.33
CA GLU A 22 -8.60 16.04 -15.89
C GLU A 22 -9.83 15.79 -16.79
N PHE A 23 -9.63 15.54 -18.09
CA PHE A 23 -10.71 15.11 -18.99
C PHE A 23 -11.37 13.81 -18.51
N GLU A 24 -10.58 12.90 -17.94
CA GLU A 24 -11.04 11.67 -17.29
C GLU A 24 -11.55 11.88 -15.85
N SER A 25 -11.79 13.14 -15.45
CA SER A 25 -12.33 13.53 -14.13
C SER A 25 -11.43 13.22 -12.93
N TYR A 26 -10.11 13.09 -13.14
CA TYR A 26 -9.14 13.00 -12.05
C TYR A 26 -8.76 14.38 -11.51
N THR A 27 -8.39 14.45 -10.22
CA THR A 27 -7.79 15.66 -9.65
C THR A 27 -6.28 15.59 -9.85
N VAL A 28 -5.68 16.59 -10.49
CA VAL A 28 -4.26 16.56 -10.88
C VAL A 28 -3.49 17.74 -10.29
N ASP A 29 -2.45 17.43 -9.52
CA ASP A 29 -1.44 18.40 -9.10
C ASP A 29 -0.15 18.22 -9.91
N GLN A 30 0.66 19.28 -9.97
CA GLN A 30 1.91 19.29 -10.73
C GLN A 30 3.07 19.76 -9.86
N ALA A 31 4.23 19.15 -10.05
CA ALA A 31 5.52 19.57 -9.53
C ALA A 31 6.54 19.66 -10.68
N GLU A 32 7.38 20.68 -10.65
CA GLU A 32 8.40 20.91 -11.68
C GLU A 32 9.73 20.19 -11.44
N ASP A 33 9.90 19.57 -10.27
CA ASP A 33 11.09 18.80 -9.92
C ASP A 33 10.80 17.83 -8.76
N GLY A 34 11.78 16.95 -8.50
CA GLY A 34 11.71 15.97 -7.42
C GLY A 34 11.45 16.58 -6.02
N PRO A 35 12.20 17.62 -5.58
CA PRO A 35 11.95 18.29 -4.30
C PRO A 35 10.51 18.80 -4.15
N ALA A 36 9.99 19.55 -5.14
CA ALA A 36 8.62 20.05 -5.09
C ALA A 36 7.59 18.90 -5.06
N GLY A 37 7.87 17.80 -5.78
CA GLY A 37 7.03 16.60 -5.75
C GLY A 37 7.00 15.92 -4.39
N LEU A 38 8.15 15.79 -3.73
CA LEU A 38 8.24 15.23 -2.38
C LEU A 38 7.55 16.11 -1.34
N ASP A 39 7.68 17.43 -1.44
CA ASP A 39 6.99 18.37 -0.54
C ASP A 39 5.46 18.22 -0.65
N LEU A 40 4.94 18.07 -1.88
CA LEU A 40 3.51 17.80 -2.09
C LEU A 40 3.09 16.45 -1.50
N LEU A 41 3.89 15.40 -1.66
CA LEU A 41 3.64 14.08 -1.08
C LEU A 41 3.61 14.07 0.45
N ILE A 42 4.31 15.01 1.09
CA ILE A 42 4.26 15.21 2.55
C ILE A 42 2.98 15.93 2.96
N GLN A 43 2.59 16.95 2.20
CA GLN A 43 1.45 17.81 2.53
C GLN A 43 0.11 17.13 2.24
N GLN A 44 0.04 16.29 1.22
CA GLN A 44 -1.19 15.76 0.66
C GLN A 44 -1.06 14.29 0.28
N LYS A 45 -2.19 13.58 0.26
CA LYS A 45 -2.23 12.19 -0.19
C LYS A 45 -2.56 12.11 -1.68
N TYR A 46 -1.83 11.24 -2.36
CA TYR A 46 -2.00 10.92 -3.76
C TYR A 46 -2.21 9.42 -3.93
N ASP A 47 -3.05 9.05 -4.88
CA ASP A 47 -3.30 7.65 -5.22
C ASP A 47 -2.30 7.16 -6.27
N VAL A 48 -1.91 8.04 -7.20
CA VAL A 48 -0.95 7.78 -8.27
C VAL A 48 0.02 8.94 -8.40
N VAL A 49 1.29 8.62 -8.66
CA VAL A 49 2.32 9.58 -9.02
C VAL A 49 2.89 9.21 -10.38
N LEU A 50 2.81 10.13 -11.34
CA LEU A 50 3.53 10.06 -12.60
C LEU A 50 4.85 10.82 -12.41
N CYS A 51 5.99 10.14 -12.46
CA CYS A 51 7.28 10.75 -12.18
C CYS A 51 8.22 10.57 -13.37
N ASP A 52 8.75 11.68 -13.90
CA ASP A 52 9.86 11.60 -14.83
C ASP A 52 11.10 11.04 -14.13
N ILE A 53 11.90 10.25 -14.84
CA ILE A 53 13.18 9.77 -14.32
C ILE A 53 14.22 10.88 -14.40
N LYS A 54 14.34 11.56 -15.55
CA LYS A 54 15.46 12.46 -15.80
C LYS A 54 15.10 13.91 -15.55
N MET A 55 15.11 14.26 -14.27
CA MET A 55 14.89 15.63 -13.82
C MET A 55 16.16 16.28 -13.24
N PRO A 56 16.31 17.61 -13.35
CA PRO A 56 17.31 18.36 -12.62
C PRO A 56 17.06 18.32 -11.10
N LYS A 57 18.09 18.63 -10.32
CA LYS A 57 18.12 18.65 -8.84
C LYS A 57 17.99 17.28 -8.16
N MET A 58 17.02 16.45 -8.56
CA MET A 58 16.80 15.11 -8.02
C MET A 58 16.23 14.19 -9.10
N ASP A 59 16.86 13.03 -9.29
CA ASP A 59 16.41 12.01 -10.25
C ASP A 59 15.11 11.35 -9.74
N GLY A 60 14.20 11.01 -10.66
CA GLY A 60 12.94 10.35 -10.32
C GLY A 60 13.11 9.00 -9.62
N MET A 61 14.21 8.29 -9.86
CA MET A 61 14.52 7.07 -9.11
C MET A 61 14.80 7.36 -7.62
N GLU A 62 15.42 8.50 -7.33
CA GLU A 62 15.63 8.95 -5.95
C GLU A 62 14.32 9.42 -5.31
N VAL A 63 13.45 10.10 -6.09
CA VAL A 63 12.10 10.45 -5.66
C VAL A 63 11.31 9.19 -5.27
N LEU A 64 11.33 8.15 -6.10
CA LEU A 64 10.68 6.87 -5.83
C LEU A 64 11.15 6.27 -4.51
N GLU A 65 12.46 6.13 -4.30
CA GLU A 65 13.03 5.55 -3.08
C GLU A 65 12.61 6.31 -1.81
N ARG A 66 12.58 7.65 -1.88
CA ARG A 66 12.15 8.49 -0.76
C ARG A 66 10.63 8.39 -0.55
N ALA A 67 9.86 8.41 -1.63
CA ALA A 67 8.40 8.34 -1.57
C ALA A 67 7.87 7.00 -1.05
N GLN A 68 8.57 5.88 -1.30
CA GLN A 68 8.21 4.59 -0.71
C GLN A 68 8.21 4.61 0.83
N LYS A 69 8.95 5.53 1.46
CA LYS A 69 8.95 5.72 2.92
C LYS A 69 7.89 6.72 3.39
N LEU A 70 7.66 7.78 2.60
CA LEU A 70 6.77 8.89 2.95
C LEU A 70 5.30 8.61 2.63
N ALA A 71 5.04 8.02 1.46
CA ALA A 71 3.73 7.76 0.88
C ALA A 71 3.67 6.33 0.28
N PRO A 72 3.82 5.27 1.11
CA PRO A 72 3.88 3.88 0.63
C PRO A 72 2.59 3.37 -0.04
N ASP A 73 1.48 4.11 0.10
CA ASP A 73 0.19 3.78 -0.50
C ASP A 73 0.00 4.36 -1.91
N ALA A 74 0.86 5.31 -2.32
CA ALA A 74 0.80 5.91 -3.64
C ALA A 74 1.44 4.97 -4.67
N ALA A 75 0.74 4.71 -5.78
CA ALA A 75 1.30 3.94 -6.89
C ALA A 75 2.16 4.84 -7.78
N PHE A 76 3.45 4.51 -7.91
CA PHE A 76 4.40 5.28 -8.74
C PHE A 76 4.49 4.70 -10.15
N ILE A 77 4.21 5.50 -11.17
CA ILE A 77 4.45 5.18 -12.57
C ILE A 77 5.62 6.04 -13.04
N MET A 78 6.70 5.40 -13.45
CA MET A 78 7.87 6.11 -13.96
C MET A 78 7.67 6.43 -15.44
N VAL A 79 8.05 7.63 -15.85
CA VAL A 79 7.89 8.14 -17.20
C VAL A 79 9.28 8.56 -17.70
N SER A 80 9.72 8.18 -18.90
CA SER A 80 11.04 8.64 -19.39
C SER A 80 11.22 8.56 -20.91
N ALA A 81 11.91 9.54 -21.50
CA ALA A 81 12.33 9.51 -22.92
C ALA A 81 13.56 8.61 -23.16
N HIS A 82 14.32 8.28 -22.11
CA HIS A 82 15.57 7.50 -22.19
C HIS A 82 15.40 6.11 -21.56
N GLY A 83 14.17 5.61 -21.51
CA GLY A 83 13.86 4.30 -20.93
C GLY A 83 14.56 3.17 -21.68
N ASN A 84 15.48 2.49 -21.00
CA ASN A 84 15.94 1.18 -21.42
C ASN A 84 15.31 0.10 -20.51
N ILE A 85 15.38 -1.16 -20.95
CA ILE A 85 14.79 -2.30 -20.22
C ILE A 85 15.38 -2.40 -18.82
N GLU A 86 16.68 -2.14 -18.66
CA GLU A 86 17.37 -2.22 -17.37
C GLU A 86 16.81 -1.23 -16.35
N MET A 87 16.57 0.02 -16.76
CA MET A 87 15.97 1.05 -15.91
C MET A 87 14.54 0.71 -15.51
N ALA A 88 13.73 0.18 -16.44
CA ALA A 88 12.37 -0.24 -16.13
C ALA A 88 12.36 -1.39 -15.09
N VAL A 89 13.30 -2.33 -15.22
CA VAL A 89 13.49 -3.41 -14.26
C VAL A 89 13.94 -2.88 -12.91
N ASP A 90 14.88 -1.93 -12.87
CA ASP A 90 15.35 -1.32 -11.61
C ASP A 90 14.23 -0.53 -10.90
N ALA A 91 13.47 0.28 -11.64
CA ALA A 91 12.29 0.99 -11.13
C ALA A 91 11.28 0.03 -10.49
N THR A 92 10.96 -1.07 -11.17
CA THR A 92 10.02 -2.07 -10.66
C THR A 92 10.55 -2.74 -9.38
N LYS A 93 11.84 -3.07 -9.32
CA LYS A 93 12.49 -3.62 -8.12
C LYS A 93 12.43 -2.66 -6.94
N LYS A 94 12.50 -1.36 -7.19
CA LYS A 94 12.40 -0.30 -6.17
C LYS A 94 10.96 0.06 -5.80
N GLY A 95 9.97 -0.65 -6.34
CA GLY A 95 8.56 -0.51 -5.96
C GLY A 95 7.73 0.38 -6.88
N ALA A 96 8.25 0.77 -8.05
CA ALA A 96 7.40 1.35 -9.09
C ALA A 96 6.30 0.37 -9.49
N PHE A 97 5.12 0.91 -9.77
CA PHE A 97 3.99 0.18 -10.30
C PHE A 97 4.22 -0.23 -11.76
N ASP A 98 4.65 0.71 -12.60
CA ASP A 98 4.88 0.51 -14.02
C ASP A 98 5.86 1.57 -14.56
N PHE A 99 6.28 1.39 -15.81
CA PHE A 99 7.15 2.29 -16.55
C PHE A 99 6.53 2.62 -17.92
N LEU A 100 6.49 3.91 -18.28
CA LEU A 100 5.98 4.40 -19.56
C LEU A 100 7.05 5.19 -20.32
N PRO A 101 7.21 4.98 -21.64
CA PRO A 101 8.07 5.83 -22.46
C PRO A 101 7.46 7.23 -22.63
N LYS A 102 8.29 8.27 -22.72
CA LYS A 102 7.87 9.60 -23.19
C LYS A 102 7.98 9.70 -24.73
N PRO A 103 7.01 10.36 -25.40
CA PRO A 103 5.70 10.73 -24.87
C PRO A 103 4.82 9.48 -24.70
N PRO A 104 4.04 9.36 -23.60
CA PRO A 104 3.21 8.20 -23.40
C PRO A 104 2.04 8.20 -24.39
N ASP A 105 1.74 7.03 -24.95
CA ASP A 105 0.50 6.80 -25.67
C ASP A 105 -0.71 7.00 -24.74
N LEU A 106 -1.73 7.72 -25.20
CA LEU A 106 -2.91 8.07 -24.41
C LEU A 106 -3.60 6.82 -23.83
N ASN A 107 -3.85 5.82 -24.66
CA ASN A 107 -4.54 4.61 -24.21
C ASN A 107 -3.69 3.86 -23.18
N ARG A 108 -2.38 3.76 -23.42
CA ARG A 108 -1.44 3.13 -22.48
C ARG A 108 -1.43 3.86 -21.14
N LEU A 109 -1.35 5.19 -21.15
CA LEU A 109 -1.38 6.02 -19.95
C LEU A 109 -2.64 5.76 -19.13
N LEU A 110 -3.81 5.87 -19.76
CA LEU A 110 -5.10 5.73 -19.06
C LEU A 110 -5.30 4.32 -18.49
N VAL A 111 -4.90 3.29 -19.23
CA VAL A 111 -4.95 1.90 -18.74
C VAL A 111 -4.02 1.71 -17.54
N THR A 112 -2.77 2.18 -17.63
CA THR A 112 -1.82 2.05 -16.53
C THR A 112 -2.28 2.81 -15.29
N VAL A 113 -2.77 4.05 -15.43
CA VAL A 113 -3.31 4.85 -14.32
C VAL A 113 -4.51 4.15 -13.67
N ARG A 114 -5.46 3.65 -14.47
CA ARG A 114 -6.62 2.91 -13.93
C ARG A 114 -6.19 1.68 -13.13
N ASN A 115 -5.26 0.89 -13.67
CA ASN A 115 -4.75 -0.30 -12.98
C ASN A 115 -4.00 0.06 -11.68
N ALA A 116 -3.25 1.17 -11.70
CA ALA A 116 -2.56 1.68 -10.52
C ALA A 116 -3.54 2.12 -9.41
N LEU A 117 -4.63 2.80 -9.80
CA LEU A 117 -5.71 3.18 -8.89
C LEU A 117 -6.40 1.97 -8.26
N ASP A 118 -6.67 0.93 -9.04
CA ASP A 118 -7.30 -0.29 -8.53
C ASP A 118 -6.37 -1.01 -7.52
N ARG A 119 -5.06 -1.04 -7.76
CA ARG A 119 -4.09 -1.53 -6.77
C ARG A 119 -4.12 -0.68 -5.48
N SER A 120 -4.13 0.65 -5.60
CA SER A 120 -4.17 1.54 -4.43
C SER A 120 -5.44 1.30 -3.58
N LYS A 121 -6.60 1.09 -4.22
CA LYS A 121 -7.85 0.71 -3.54
C LYS A 121 -7.72 -0.63 -2.81
N LEU A 122 -7.18 -1.67 -3.46
CA LEU A 122 -7.01 -2.99 -2.85
C LEU A 122 -6.06 -2.96 -1.64
N VAL A 123 -4.97 -2.20 -1.72
CA VAL A 123 -4.04 -2.01 -0.58
C VAL A 123 -4.74 -1.28 0.58
N THR A 124 -5.55 -0.27 0.25
CA THR A 124 -6.31 0.49 1.26
C THR A 124 -7.40 -0.35 1.90
N GLU A 125 -8.12 -1.17 1.14
CA GLU A 125 -9.16 -2.07 1.63
C GLU A 125 -8.58 -3.16 2.53
N THR A 126 -7.47 -3.79 2.14
CA THR A 126 -6.80 -4.79 2.97
C THR A 126 -6.29 -4.19 4.28
N LYS A 127 -5.71 -2.97 4.27
CA LYS A 127 -5.35 -2.24 5.49
C LYS A 127 -6.57 -1.92 6.35
N THR A 128 -7.67 -1.51 5.74
CA THR A 128 -8.91 -1.15 6.45
C THR A 128 -9.57 -2.37 7.08
N LEU A 129 -9.63 -3.50 6.37
CA LEU A 129 -10.13 -4.78 6.86
C LEU A 129 -9.26 -5.30 8.02
N LYS A 130 -7.92 -5.27 7.88
CA LYS A 130 -7.00 -5.63 8.96
C LYS A 130 -7.16 -4.73 10.18
N LYS A 131 -7.32 -3.41 9.98
CA LYS A 131 -7.62 -2.47 11.08
C LYS A 131 -8.97 -2.78 11.74
N LYS A 132 -10.03 -3.01 10.96
CA LYS A 132 -11.35 -3.38 11.49
C LYS A 132 -11.30 -4.71 12.25
N LEU A 133 -10.54 -5.70 11.78
CA LEU A 133 -10.31 -6.96 12.51
C LEU A 133 -9.51 -6.74 13.80
N ALA A 134 -8.50 -5.86 13.80
CA ALA A 134 -7.76 -5.51 15.01
C ALA A 134 -8.61 -4.74 16.03
N THR A 135 -9.56 -3.92 15.57
CA THR A 135 -10.50 -3.17 16.44
C THR A 135 -11.69 -4.03 16.89
N ALA A 136 -12.25 -4.86 16.01
CA ALA A 136 -13.30 -5.83 16.34
C ALA A 136 -12.74 -6.93 17.26
N GLY A 137 -11.49 -7.33 17.05
CA GLY A 137 -10.71 -8.16 17.97
C GLY A 137 -10.28 -7.46 19.26
N LYS A 138 -10.74 -6.22 19.53
CA LYS A 138 -10.70 -5.57 20.86
C LYS A 138 -12.10 -5.43 21.47
N ILE A 139 -13.15 -5.34 20.66
CA ILE A 139 -14.54 -5.30 21.12
C ILE A 139 -15.02 -6.76 21.27
N GLY A 140 -14.67 -7.38 22.40
CA GLY A 140 -15.13 -8.74 22.79
C GLY A 140 -14.03 -9.75 23.14
N SER A 141 -12.75 -9.34 23.14
CA SER A 141 -11.59 -10.22 23.35
C SER A 141 -10.87 -10.03 24.68
N GLU A 142 -11.35 -9.13 25.55
CA GLU A 142 -10.90 -9.17 26.94
C GLU A 142 -11.59 -10.35 27.61
N MET A 143 -10.79 -11.37 27.94
CA MET A 143 -11.21 -12.45 28.80
C MET A 143 -11.61 -11.85 30.16
N ILE A 144 -12.92 -11.68 30.37
CA ILE A 144 -13.46 -11.05 31.59
C ILE A 144 -13.47 -12.08 32.72
N GLY A 145 -12.60 -11.89 33.71
CA GLY A 145 -12.55 -12.69 34.92
C GLY A 145 -11.17 -12.72 35.57
N THR A 146 -11.12 -12.83 36.90
CA THR A 146 -9.87 -12.82 37.68
C THR A 146 -9.65 -14.11 38.47
N SER A 147 -10.40 -15.19 38.17
CA SER A 147 -10.28 -16.45 38.89
C SER A 147 -8.91 -17.10 38.66
N THR A 148 -8.47 -17.87 39.65
CA THR A 148 -7.21 -18.64 39.58
C THR A 148 -7.20 -19.63 38.41
N THR A 149 -8.35 -20.22 38.09
CA THR A 149 -8.55 -21.11 36.94
C THR A 149 -8.31 -20.40 35.60
N LEU A 150 -8.81 -19.17 35.46
CA LEU A 150 -8.64 -18.37 34.25
C LEU A 150 -7.20 -17.87 34.10
N GLY A 151 -6.54 -17.56 35.22
CA GLY A 151 -5.11 -17.24 35.25
C GLY A 151 -4.23 -18.39 34.75
N ALA A 152 -4.58 -19.64 35.07
CA ALA A 152 -3.87 -20.82 34.55
C ALA A 152 -4.05 -20.98 33.03
N VAL A 153 -5.26 -20.75 32.52
CA VAL A 153 -5.55 -20.76 31.08
C VAL A 153 -4.75 -19.68 30.35
N ARG A 154 -4.69 -18.45 30.88
CA ARG A 154 -3.92 -17.35 30.29
C ARG A 154 -2.43 -17.68 30.17
N LYS A 155 -1.84 -18.23 31.23
CA LYS A 155 -0.42 -18.68 31.21
C LYS A 155 -0.17 -19.78 30.18
N ALA A 156 -1.12 -20.71 30.01
CA ALA A 156 -1.00 -21.75 28.99
C ALA A 156 -1.07 -21.17 27.58
N ILE A 157 -1.98 -20.23 27.32
CA ILE A 157 -2.07 -19.51 26.05
C ILE A 157 -0.77 -18.75 25.76
N GLU A 158 -0.24 -17.98 26.72
CA GLU A 158 1.01 -17.23 26.54
C GLU A 158 2.20 -18.13 26.19
N LYS A 159 2.24 -19.35 26.73
CA LYS A 159 3.31 -20.32 26.47
C LYS A 159 3.19 -21.00 25.10
N VAL A 160 1.97 -21.24 24.61
CA VAL A 160 1.73 -22.02 23.38
C VAL A 160 1.44 -21.13 22.16
N ALA A 161 0.94 -19.91 22.35
CA ALA A 161 0.66 -18.95 21.29
C ALA A 161 1.82 -18.65 20.33
N PRO A 162 3.11 -18.62 20.74
CA PRO A 162 4.21 -18.41 19.80
C PRO A 162 4.64 -19.68 19.04
N THR A 163 3.89 -20.78 19.13
CA THR A 163 4.24 -22.08 18.51
C THR A 163 3.16 -22.57 17.57
N ASP A 164 3.54 -23.41 16.60
CA ASP A 164 2.60 -24.12 15.69
C ASP A 164 2.02 -25.40 16.31
N ALA A 165 2.04 -25.53 17.64
CA ALA A 165 1.52 -26.71 18.31
C ALA A 165 -0.01 -26.75 18.21
N ARG A 166 -0.57 -27.91 17.85
CA ARG A 166 -2.02 -28.13 17.89
C ARG A 166 -2.51 -28.19 19.34
N VAL A 167 -3.53 -27.41 19.66
CA VAL A 167 -4.13 -27.31 21.00
C VAL A 167 -5.56 -27.82 20.99
N LEU A 168 -5.90 -28.70 21.94
CA LEU A 168 -7.26 -29.15 22.19
C LEU A 168 -7.84 -28.34 23.36
N ILE A 169 -8.98 -27.69 23.15
CA ILE A 169 -9.69 -26.94 24.18
C ILE A 169 -10.99 -27.68 24.52
N THR A 170 -11.21 -27.97 25.81
CA THR A 170 -12.39 -28.71 26.31
C THR A 170 -13.12 -27.91 27.38
N GLY A 171 -14.42 -28.16 27.53
CA GLY A 171 -15.27 -27.46 28.50
C GLY A 171 -16.75 -27.81 28.37
N PRO A 172 -17.57 -27.55 29.40
CA PRO A 172 -19.02 -27.68 29.30
C PRO A 172 -19.62 -26.59 28.40
N ASN A 173 -20.84 -26.82 27.91
CA ASN A 173 -21.57 -25.84 27.10
C ASN A 173 -21.70 -24.51 27.85
N GLY A 174 -21.36 -23.40 27.17
CA GLY A 174 -21.37 -22.06 27.76
C GLY A 174 -20.05 -21.63 28.43
N ALA A 175 -19.01 -22.47 28.45
CA ALA A 175 -17.68 -22.12 28.97
C ALA A 175 -16.85 -21.18 28.06
N GLY A 176 -17.46 -20.57 27.05
CA GLY A 176 -16.78 -19.71 26.07
C GLY A 176 -16.00 -20.47 24.98
N ILE A 177 -16.06 -21.81 24.99
CA ILE A 177 -15.60 -22.63 23.88
C ILE A 177 -16.76 -22.79 22.89
N GLY A 178 -16.69 -22.13 21.73
CA GLY A 178 -17.60 -22.45 20.62
C GLY A 178 -17.52 -23.96 20.37
N GLY A 179 -18.67 -24.63 20.28
CA GLY A 179 -18.79 -26.10 20.37
C GLY A 179 -17.69 -26.89 19.66
N GLY A 180 -17.22 -27.96 20.31
CA GLY A 180 -16.02 -28.76 19.98
C GLY A 180 -15.52 -28.68 18.53
N HIS A 181 -14.65 -27.71 18.25
CA HIS A 181 -13.88 -27.62 17.01
C HIS A 181 -12.39 -27.59 17.34
N LEU A 182 -11.62 -28.47 16.69
CA LEU A 182 -10.17 -28.36 16.58
C LEU A 182 -9.86 -27.04 15.86
N PHE A 183 -9.23 -26.09 16.55
CA PHE A 183 -8.70 -24.89 15.91
C PHE A 183 -7.36 -25.24 15.27
N ASP A 184 -7.31 -25.31 13.94
CA ASP A 184 -6.05 -25.41 13.19
C ASP A 184 -5.46 -23.98 13.10
N GLY A 185 -4.42 -23.73 13.88
CA GLY A 185 -3.70 -22.46 13.85
C GLY A 185 -2.86 -22.35 12.58
N LEU A 186 -3.42 -21.75 11.53
CA LEU A 186 -2.64 -21.32 10.36
C LEU A 186 -1.87 -20.04 10.69
N ALA A 187 -0.70 -20.19 11.31
CA ALA A 187 0.37 -19.19 11.23
C ALA A 187 1.11 -19.43 9.90
N HIS A 188 0.73 -18.71 8.84
CA HIS A 188 1.55 -18.65 7.63
C HIS A 188 2.80 -17.81 7.89
N GLY A 189 3.92 -18.52 8.03
CA GLY A 189 5.23 -18.22 7.42
C GLY A 189 5.77 -16.79 7.53
N ALA A 190 6.72 -16.61 8.46
CA ALA A 190 7.88 -15.78 8.20
C ALA A 190 9.02 -16.70 7.75
N GLN A 191 9.22 -16.80 6.43
CA GLN A 191 10.49 -16.97 5.74
C GLN A 191 10.28 -16.68 4.25
#